data_AF-A0A232LY59-F1
#
_entry.id   AF-A0A232LY59-F1
#
_cell.length_a   1.000
_cell.length_b   1.000
_cell.length_c   1.000
_cell.angle_alpha   90.00
_cell.angle_beta   90.00
_cell.angle_gamma   90.00
#
_symmetry.space_group_name_H-M   'P 1'
#
loop_
_entity.id
_entity.type
_entity.pdbx_description
1 polymer ?
#
loop_
_entity_poly.entity_id
_entity_poly.type
_entity_poly.pdbx_seq_one_letter_code
_entity_poly.pdbx_strand_id
1 'polypeptide(L)'
;MTSALMPTGKPSDKEYTERCLALKNPVISVYGTVVAIPIESGDRIFTLEVSTYLRREAGRNVFSNFEIHCVFPNNPRWENTFTPRVGRPIFIT
;
A
#
# COMPACT_ATOMS: atom_id res chain seq x y z
N MET A 1 -18.42 -14.19 -22.77
CA MET A 1 -17.90 -13.43 -21.61
C MET A 1 -16.53 -13.99 -21.29
N THR A 2 -15.46 -13.31 -21.70
CA THR A 2 -14.08 -13.80 -21.55
C THR A 2 -13.53 -13.30 -20.23
N SER A 3 -13.45 -14.18 -19.23
CA SER A 3 -12.76 -13.92 -17.96
C SER A 3 -11.28 -13.79 -18.27
N ALA A 4 -10.71 -12.59 -18.13
CA ALA A 4 -9.28 -12.38 -18.25
C ALA A 4 -8.60 -13.09 -17.07
N LEU A 5 -7.78 -14.11 -17.39
CA LEU A 5 -6.92 -14.80 -16.44
C LEU A 5 -6.06 -13.75 -15.71
N MET A 6 -6.24 -13.63 -14.40
CA MET A 6 -5.36 -12.78 -13.59
C MET A 6 -3.95 -13.38 -13.60
N PRO A 7 -2.91 -12.60 -13.95
CA PRO A 7 -1.55 -13.13 -13.99
C PRO A 7 -1.14 -13.61 -12.59
N THR A 8 -0.64 -14.85 -12.52
CA THR A 8 -0.29 -15.58 -11.28
C THR A 8 1.12 -15.28 -10.78
N GLY A 9 1.77 -14.23 -11.30
CA GLY A 9 3.10 -13.76 -10.86
C GLY A 9 3.01 -12.44 -10.08
N LYS A 10 3.97 -12.20 -9.17
CA LYS A 10 4.13 -10.87 -8.56
C LYS A 10 4.42 -9.86 -9.69
N PRO A 11 3.63 -8.78 -9.84
CA PRO A 11 3.83 -7.80 -10.90
C PRO A 11 5.20 -7.14 -10.77
N SER A 12 5.82 -6.82 -11.90
CA SER A 12 7.05 -5.99 -11.92
C SER A 12 6.76 -4.57 -11.43
N ASP A 13 7.77 -3.86 -10.92
CA ASP A 13 7.66 -2.46 -10.43
C ASP A 13 6.99 -1.52 -11.46
N LYS A 14 7.23 -1.78 -12.74
CA LYS A 14 6.64 -1.02 -13.85
C LYS A 14 5.15 -1.31 -14.02
N GLU A 15 4.76 -2.59 -14.05
CA GLU A 15 3.34 -2.99 -14.12
C GLU A 15 2.57 -2.54 -12.87
N TYR A 16 3.24 -2.45 -11.74
CA TYR A 16 2.68 -1.96 -10.49
C TYR A 16 2.37 -0.46 -10.54
N THR A 17 3.32 0.35 -11.02
CA THR A 17 3.14 1.80 -11.14
C THR A 17 2.04 2.15 -12.15
N GLU A 18 1.94 1.41 -13.26
CA GLU A 18 0.93 1.61 -14.30
C GLU A 18 -0.49 1.20 -13.86
N ARG A 19 -0.63 0.25 -12.92
CA ARG A 19 -1.93 -0.21 -12.39
C ARG A 19 -2.46 0.63 -11.22
N CYS A 20 -1.62 1.49 -10.62
CA CYS A 20 -2.07 2.36 -9.54
C CYS A 20 -2.87 3.54 -10.11
N LEU A 21 -4.10 3.75 -9.64
CA LEU A 21 -4.79 5.03 -9.79
C LEU A 21 -3.95 6.09 -9.06
N ALA A 22 -3.19 6.90 -9.81
CA ALA A 22 -2.33 7.94 -9.26
C ALA A 22 -3.16 9.08 -8.65
N LEU A 23 -3.67 8.87 -7.44
CA LEU A 23 -4.34 9.89 -6.65
C LEU A 23 -3.28 10.67 -5.85
N LYS A 24 -2.84 11.80 -6.41
CA LYS A 24 -1.99 12.76 -5.69
C LYS A 24 -2.89 13.66 -4.83
N ASN A 25 -3.22 13.21 -3.62
CA ASN A 25 -4.01 13.98 -2.67
C ASN A 25 -3.12 14.41 -1.48
N PRO A 26 -2.87 15.71 -1.29
CA PRO A 26 -1.95 16.21 -0.26
C PRO A 26 -2.50 16.12 1.18
N VAL A 27 -3.69 15.54 1.39
CA VAL A 27 -4.36 15.46 2.71
C VAL A 27 -4.82 14.03 3.01
N ILE A 28 -4.06 13.03 2.60
CA ILE A 28 -4.35 11.63 2.96
C ILE A 28 -3.55 11.29 4.22
N SER A 29 -4.27 11.15 5.34
CA SER A 29 -3.73 10.59 6.57
C SER A 29 -4.23 9.16 6.75
N VAL A 30 -3.32 8.19 6.83
CA VAL A 30 -3.67 6.76 6.93
C VAL A 30 -2.87 6.10 8.03
N TYR A 31 -3.56 5.29 8.84
CA TYR A 31 -2.95 4.36 9.76
C TYR A 31 -3.09 2.94 9.24
N GLY A 32 -1.98 2.20 9.14
CA GLY A 32 -1.98 0.84 8.62
C GLY A 32 -0.74 0.06 9.05
N THR A 33 -0.72 -1.22 8.72
CA THR A 33 0.42 -2.11 9.01
C THR A 33 1.20 -2.36 7.73
N VAL A 34 2.53 -2.25 7.79
CA VAL A 34 3.38 -2.56 6.64
C VAL A 34 3.37 -4.07 6.42
N VAL A 35 2.89 -4.52 5.26
CA VAL A 35 2.78 -5.95 4.93
C VAL A 35 3.81 -6.41 3.90
N ALA A 36 4.34 -5.49 3.09
CA ALA A 36 5.36 -5.80 2.10
C ALA A 36 6.32 -4.63 1.85
N ILE A 37 7.55 -4.98 1.51
CA ILE A 37 8.57 -4.09 0.95
C ILE A 37 9.06 -4.79 -0.33
N PRO A 38 9.18 -4.11 -1.47
CA PRO A 38 9.74 -4.72 -2.67
C PRO A 38 11.20 -5.09 -2.44
N ILE A 39 11.59 -6.25 -2.97
CA ILE A 39 12.91 -6.84 -2.74
C ILE A 39 13.97 -6.15 -3.62
N GLU A 40 13.58 -5.54 -4.74
CA GLU A 40 14.50 -5.08 -5.80
C GLU A 40 14.08 -3.75 -6.44
N SER A 41 13.81 -2.73 -5.62
CA SER A 41 13.46 -1.39 -6.12
C SER A 41 14.55 -0.38 -5.72
N GLY A 42 15.04 0.41 -6.68
CA GLY A 42 15.85 1.60 -6.40
C GLY A 42 15.04 2.73 -5.74
N ASP A 43 13.72 2.64 -5.81
CA ASP A 43 12.78 3.53 -5.14
C ASP A 43 12.34 2.96 -3.79
N ARG A 44 11.94 3.86 -2.89
CA ARG A 44 11.54 3.49 -1.54
C ARG A 44 10.04 3.24 -1.48
N ILE A 45 9.67 1.98 -1.68
CA ILE A 45 8.27 1.56 -1.81
C ILE A 45 7.91 0.64 -0.64
N PHE A 46 6.68 0.70 -0.17
CA PHE A 46 6.11 -0.30 0.74
C PHE A 46 4.60 -0.40 0.57
N THR A 47 4.02 -1.50 1.04
CA THR A 47 2.57 -1.71 1.04
C THR A 47 2.03 -1.67 2.47
N LEU A 48 0.97 -0.89 2.68
CA LEU A 48 0.20 -0.85 3.90
C LEU A 48 -1.09 -1.65 3.74
N GLU A 49 -1.37 -2.54 4.68
CA GLU A 49 -2.72 -3.03 4.90
C GLU A 49 -3.45 -2.07 5.85
N VAL A 50 -4.60 -1.59 5.40
CA VAL A 50 -5.48 -0.67 6.15
C VAL A 50 -6.77 -1.41 6.43
N SER A 51 -7.14 -1.48 7.71
CA SER A 51 -8.42 -2.03 8.14
C SER A 51 -9.38 -0.90 8.46
N THR A 52 -10.54 -0.90 7.82
CA THR A 52 -11.57 0.12 7.99
C THR A 52 -12.87 -0.50 8.46
N TYR A 53 -13.58 0.21 9.34
CA TYR A 53 -14.90 -0.22 9.76
C TYR A 53 -15.86 -0.15 8.58
N LEU A 54 -16.55 -1.26 8.30
CA LEU A 54 -17.54 -1.33 7.24
C LEU A 54 -18.96 -1.18 7.79
N ARG A 55 -19.35 -2.07 8.72
CA ARG A 55 -20.69 -2.11 9.31
C ARG A 55 -20.75 -2.96 10.57
N ARG A 56 -21.93 -3.01 11.20
CA ARG A 56 -22.25 -3.97 12.27
C ARG A 56 -23.23 -5.01 11.76
N GLU A 57 -22.95 -6.28 12.01
CA GLU A 57 -23.78 -7.41 11.56
C GLU A 57 -23.94 -8.42 12.70
N ALA A 58 -25.20 -8.77 13.04
CA ALA A 58 -25.53 -9.66 14.16
C ALA A 58 -24.80 -9.32 15.48
N GLY A 59 -24.72 -8.03 15.80
CA GLY A 59 -24.06 -7.54 17.02
C GLY A 59 -22.54 -7.46 16.97
N ARG A 60 -21.88 -7.93 15.88
CA ARG A 60 -20.43 -7.89 15.69
C ARG A 60 -20.03 -6.79 14.71
N ASN A 61 -18.87 -6.16 14.96
CA ASN A 61 -18.29 -5.20 14.01
C ASN A 61 -17.62 -5.96 12.86
N VAL A 62 -17.88 -5.51 11.64
CA VAL A 62 -17.31 -6.03 10.40
C VAL A 62 -16.39 -4.97 9.84
N PHE A 63 -15.17 -5.39 9.50
CA PHE A 63 -14.14 -4.54 8.94
C PHE A 63 -13.83 -4.98 7.51
N SER A 64 -13.40 -4.04 6.68
CA SER A 64 -12.87 -4.28 5.35
C SER A 64 -11.41 -3.89 5.32
N ASN A 65 -10.57 -4.77 4.78
CA ASN A 65 -9.17 -4.50 4.58
C ASN A 65 -8.92 -4.13 3.11
N PHE A 66 -8.05 -3.17 2.89
CA PHE A 66 -7.50 -2.88 1.57
C PHE A 66 -6.03 -2.51 1.68
N GLU A 67 -5.32 -2.65 0.55
CA GLU A 67 -3.90 -2.35 0.48
C GLU A 67 -3.68 -0.97 -0.14
N ILE A 68 -2.74 -0.22 0.43
CA ILE A 68 -2.23 1.03 -0.13
C ILE A 68 -0.76 0.84 -0.45
N HIS A 69 -0.43 1.05 -1.71
CA HIS A 69 0.92 1.05 -2.21
C HIS A 69 1.52 2.46 -2.08
N CYS A 70 2.53 2.59 -1.22
CA CYS A 70 3.17 3.85 -0.90
C CYS A 70 4.51 3.93 -1.62
N VAL A 71 4.67 4.94 -2.47
CA VAL A 71 5.92 5.21 -3.20
C VAL A 71 6.52 6.51 -2.67
N PHE A 72 7.70 6.43 -2.07
CA PHE A 72 8.49 7.59 -1.68
C PHE A 72 9.42 7.93 -2.84
N PRO A 73 9.22 9.08 -3.52
CA PRO A 73 10.11 9.49 -4.58
C PRO A 73 11.52 9.63 -4.02
N ASN A 74 12.52 9.28 -4.83
CA ASN A 74 13.93 9.53 -4.52
C ASN A 74 14.20 11.03 -4.40
N ASN A 75 13.98 11.57 -3.21
CA ASN A 75 14.20 12.95 -2.84
C ASN A 75 15.33 13.01 -1.79
N PRO A 76 16.46 13.69 -2.10
CA PRO A 76 17.63 13.74 -1.22
C PRO A 76 17.33 14.18 0.21
N ARG A 77 16.28 14.99 0.42
CA ARG A 77 15.84 15.40 1.76
C ARG A 77 15.44 14.24 2.66
N TRP A 78 15.05 13.11 2.07
CA TRP A 78 14.55 11.93 2.77
C TRP A 78 15.54 10.77 2.73
N GLU A 79 16.77 10.98 2.27
CA GLU A 79 17.80 9.94 2.15
C GLU A 79 18.05 9.23 3.49
N ASN A 80 17.98 9.97 4.60
CA ASN A 80 18.15 9.44 5.95
C ASN A 80 16.84 9.02 6.63
N THR A 81 15.68 9.20 5.99
CA THR A 81 14.41 8.74 6.55
C THR A 81 14.42 7.21 6.56
N PHE A 82 13.92 6.59 7.61
CA PHE A 82 13.89 5.13 7.71
C PHE A 82 12.76 4.53 6.85
N THR A 83 13.04 3.46 6.10
CA THR A 83 11.98 2.72 5.38
C THR A 83 11.29 1.80 6.39
N PRO A 84 9.96 1.91 6.59
CA PRO A 84 9.24 1.08 7.53
C PRO A 84 9.48 -0.43 7.32
N ARG A 85 9.53 -1.20 8.40
CA ARG A 85 9.70 -2.67 8.33
C ARG A 85 8.35 -3.38 8.25
N VAL A 86 8.32 -4.53 7.57
CA VAL A 86 7.16 -5.43 7.59
C VAL A 86 6.76 -5.77 9.03
N GLY A 87 5.45 -5.77 9.28
CA GLY A 87 4.83 -5.99 10.60
C GLY A 87 4.74 -4.75 11.48
N ARG A 88 5.28 -3.59 11.05
CA ARG A 88 5.17 -2.35 11.83
C ARG A 88 3.89 -1.59 11.49
N PRO A 89 3.09 -1.19 12.50
CA PRO A 89 2.05 -0.19 12.31
C PRO A 89 2.71 1.17 12.10
N ILE A 90 2.23 1.93 11.12
CA ILE A 90 2.68 3.29 10.85
C ILE A 90 1.51 4.21 10.53
N PHE A 91 1.76 5.49 10.70
CA PHE A 91 0.90 6.57 10.27
C PHE A 91 1.60 7.35 9.16
N ILE A 92 0.93 7.53 8.02
CA ILE A 92 1.39 8.36 6.90
C ILE A 92 0.47 9.59 6.77
N THR A 93 1.04 10.73 6.40
CA THR A 93 0.34 11.99 6.17
C THR A 93 0.96 12.75 5.01
#